data_AF-A0A0D2XCL1-F1
#
_entry.id   AF-A0A0D2XCL1-F1
#
_cell.length_a   1.000
_cell.length_b   1.000
_cell.length_c   1.000
_cell.angle_alpha   90.00
_cell.angle_beta   90.00
_cell.angle_gamma   90.00
#
_symmetry.space_group_name_H-M   'P 1'
#
loop_
_entity.id
_entity.type
_entity.pdbx_description
1 polymer ?
#
loop_
_entity_poly.entity_id
_entity_poly.type
_entity_poly.pdbx_seq_one_letter_code
_entity_poly.pdbx_strand_id
1 'polypeptide(L)'
;MFSLLEYKPYYYPEVIHPDPQWRARLDEIQDAHLHQTEKGTLRPRDGFRVHRPISRSTRNRIIPVVHTSYVAEEIENVASFVKNLDKLELPNQLVAVLADPLLQKLMLLRPDGESEQRLANWLNGVLQDVRDGDADENTFFDMLDILREYVVSIKGQNLPPLLLDFFARFLPLWDGSGRRDAMFEILSYSPLLDFKAATLDNTPESLLALLALYKNLLHHWTIVLESSDTVPDHASGTITALVRHVNPLALTLCQTCPSVSSRSAILDFYEQNARLVSHQVLKHYICIELPPSSLIYILFFSSSVAIVSRMCAILAFYKKGFEMAMLTRPGREKSNRIDSTSYNRTFVSLFNGYLMDIISLLIVTLATPELAKQTMY
;
A
#
# COMPACT_ATOMS: atom_id res chain seq x y z
N MET A 1 57.99 -8.30 -79.03
CA MET A 1 57.19 -7.25 -79.70
C MET A 1 56.02 -6.93 -78.77
N PHE A 2 55.83 -5.64 -78.45
CA PHE A 2 54.81 -5.05 -77.57
C PHE A 2 54.91 -5.36 -76.08
N SER A 3 54.63 -4.44 -75.15
CA SER A 3 54.76 -2.98 -75.05
C SER A 3 54.56 -2.69 -73.56
N LEU A 4 55.32 -1.74 -73.02
CA LEU A 4 55.12 -1.18 -71.69
C LEU A 4 53.66 -0.72 -71.52
N LEU A 5 52.98 -1.20 -70.47
CA LEU A 5 51.72 -0.61 -70.02
C LEU A 5 51.93 0.03 -68.66
N GLU A 6 51.74 1.34 -68.68
CA GLU A 6 51.90 2.30 -67.60
C GLU A 6 51.01 2.01 -66.39
N TYR A 7 51.58 2.30 -65.23
CA TYR A 7 50.88 2.53 -63.97
C TYR A 7 49.85 3.67 -64.12
N LYS A 8 48.58 3.41 -63.77
CA LYS A 8 47.62 4.45 -63.36
C LYS A 8 47.11 4.12 -61.95
N PRO A 9 47.19 5.04 -60.96
CA PRO A 9 46.64 4.82 -59.63
C PRO A 9 45.12 4.89 -59.68
N TYR A 10 44.46 3.96 -58.98
CA TYR A 10 43.01 3.99 -58.77
C TYR A 10 42.66 5.17 -57.85
N TYR A 11 41.82 6.07 -58.37
CA TYR A 11 41.12 7.10 -57.63
C TYR A 11 40.30 6.48 -56.48
N TYR A 12 40.42 7.01 -55.26
CA TYR A 12 39.41 6.84 -54.22
C TYR A 12 38.21 7.76 -54.53
N PRO A 13 36.96 7.26 -54.60
CA PRO A 13 35.81 8.15 -54.56
C PRO A 13 35.49 8.54 -53.12
N GLU A 14 35.05 9.79 -52.99
CA GLU A 14 34.77 10.54 -51.78
C GLU A 14 33.72 9.88 -50.87
N VAL A 15 33.85 10.14 -49.57
CA VAL A 15 32.91 9.73 -48.52
C VAL A 15 31.54 10.33 -48.80
N ILE A 16 30.57 9.49 -49.18
CA ILE A 16 29.18 9.87 -49.38
C ILE A 16 28.61 10.30 -48.02
N HIS A 17 28.33 11.60 -47.86
CA HIS A 17 27.59 12.12 -46.72
C HIS A 17 26.20 11.47 -46.64
N PRO A 18 25.69 11.14 -45.44
CA PRO A 18 24.41 10.45 -45.32
C PRO A 18 23.28 11.37 -45.82
N ASP A 19 22.34 10.74 -46.55
CA ASP A 19 21.25 11.34 -47.30
C ASP A 19 20.54 12.45 -46.49
N PRO A 20 20.48 13.70 -47.00
CA PRO A 20 19.81 14.79 -46.30
C PRO A 20 18.32 14.51 -46.05
N GLN A 21 17.67 13.67 -46.86
CA GLN A 21 16.29 13.25 -46.61
C GLN A 21 16.19 12.32 -45.40
N TRP A 22 17.19 11.48 -45.19
CA TRP A 22 17.26 10.62 -44.00
C TRP A 22 17.45 11.45 -42.73
N ARG A 23 18.34 12.44 -42.74
CA ARG A 23 18.52 13.36 -41.61
C ARG A 23 17.25 14.14 -41.28
N ALA A 24 16.60 14.72 -42.29
CA ALA A 24 15.37 15.48 -42.09
C ALA A 24 14.25 14.64 -41.47
N ARG A 25 14.10 13.37 -41.88
CA ARG A 25 13.13 12.45 -41.26
C ARG A 25 13.51 12.06 -39.85
N LEU A 26 14.80 11.95 -39.55
CA LEU A 26 15.28 11.59 -38.22
C LEU A 26 15.09 12.74 -37.24
N ASP A 27 15.35 13.97 -37.66
CA ASP A 27 15.07 15.18 -36.90
C ASP A 27 13.56 15.33 -36.65
N GLU A 28 12.71 15.07 -37.66
CA GLU A 28 11.24 15.11 -37.52
C GLU A 28 10.72 14.03 -36.56
N ILE A 29 11.30 12.83 -36.57
CA ILE A 29 10.97 11.74 -35.63
C ILE A 29 11.46 12.09 -34.21
N GLN A 30 12.64 12.71 -34.08
CA GLN A 30 13.16 13.15 -32.79
C GLN A 30 12.33 14.28 -32.19
N ASP A 31 11.92 15.27 -32.99
CA ASP A 31 11.04 16.37 -32.56
C ASP A 31 9.65 15.86 -32.19
N ALA A 32 9.09 14.91 -32.96
CA ALA A 32 7.85 14.24 -32.61
C ALA A 32 7.97 13.47 -31.29
N HIS A 33 9.09 12.78 -31.05
CA HIS A 33 9.36 12.09 -29.79
C HIS A 33 9.55 13.06 -28.61
N LEU A 34 10.22 14.19 -28.81
CA LEU A 34 10.41 15.22 -27.80
C LEU A 34 9.07 15.84 -27.39
N HIS A 35 8.21 16.19 -28.36
CA HIS A 35 6.86 16.69 -28.10
C HIS A 35 5.93 15.64 -27.44
N GLN A 36 6.12 14.36 -27.73
CA GLN A 36 5.38 13.27 -27.11
C GLN A 36 5.86 12.98 -25.67
N THR A 37 7.12 13.31 -25.37
CA THR A 37 7.73 13.19 -24.03
C THR A 37 7.30 14.33 -23.11
N GLU A 38 7.17 15.57 -23.62
CA GLU A 38 6.65 16.72 -22.86
C GLU A 38 5.17 16.57 -22.47
N LYS A 39 4.36 15.88 -23.28
CA LYS A 39 2.95 15.54 -22.96
C LYS A 39 2.83 14.32 -22.03
N GLY A 40 3.94 13.74 -21.58
CA GLY A 40 4.05 12.43 -20.93
C GLY A 40 3.93 12.41 -19.41
N THR A 41 3.32 13.40 -18.74
CA THR A 41 3.05 13.36 -17.29
C THR A 41 2.08 12.24 -16.87
N LEU A 42 1.54 11.46 -17.81
CA LEU A 42 0.56 10.39 -17.59
C LEU A 42 0.90 9.06 -18.30
N ARG A 43 2.16 8.78 -18.64
CA ARG A 43 2.52 7.44 -19.16
C ARG A 43 2.77 6.47 -17.98
N PRO A 44 2.25 5.22 -18.01
CA PRO A 44 2.65 4.19 -17.04
C PRO A 44 4.18 4.08 -17.02
N ARG A 45 4.76 4.10 -15.82
CA ARG A 45 6.21 4.00 -15.59
C ARG A 45 6.77 2.81 -16.38
N ASP A 46 7.50 3.08 -17.45
CA ASP A 46 8.12 2.04 -18.28
C ASP A 46 9.31 1.48 -17.48
N GLY A 47 9.13 0.30 -16.90
CA GLY A 47 10.02 -0.23 -15.87
C GLY A 47 11.27 -0.94 -16.41
N PHE A 48 11.70 -0.60 -17.62
CA PHE A 48 12.87 -1.17 -18.30
C PHE A 48 13.87 -0.13 -18.81
N ARG A 49 13.62 1.18 -18.59
CA ARG A 49 14.58 2.25 -18.88
C ARG A 49 15.04 2.89 -17.58
N VAL A 50 16.33 3.23 -17.52
CA VAL A 50 16.92 3.99 -16.40
C VAL A 50 16.30 5.38 -16.38
N HIS A 51 15.70 5.74 -15.24
CA HIS A 51 15.00 7.02 -15.10
C HIS A 51 15.98 8.09 -14.64
N ARG A 52 16.26 9.08 -15.51
CA ARG A 52 16.86 10.35 -15.08
C ARG A 52 15.74 11.34 -14.75
N PRO A 53 15.60 11.83 -13.52
CA PRO A 53 14.60 12.84 -13.21
C PRO A 53 14.95 14.15 -13.93
N ILE A 54 14.18 14.51 -14.96
CA ILE A 54 14.35 15.78 -15.70
C ILE A 54 13.68 16.97 -14.96
N SER A 55 12.89 16.73 -13.91
CA SER A 55 12.25 17.81 -13.14
C SER A 55 13.21 18.45 -12.13
N ARG A 56 13.75 19.61 -12.52
CA ARG A 56 14.59 20.49 -11.72
C ARG A 56 13.73 21.27 -10.72
N SER A 57 13.84 20.97 -9.42
CA SER A 57 13.90 22.04 -8.40
C SER A 57 14.29 21.56 -6.98
N THR A 58 14.10 20.29 -6.63
CA THR A 58 14.35 19.83 -5.23
C THR A 58 15.03 18.46 -5.11
N ARG A 59 14.82 17.53 -6.07
CA ARG A 59 15.43 16.18 -6.05
C ARG A 59 16.96 16.11 -6.21
N ASN A 60 17.61 17.22 -6.58
CA ASN A 60 19.05 17.25 -6.92
C ASN A 60 20.01 17.15 -5.73
N ARG A 61 19.56 17.31 -4.48
CA ARG A 61 20.46 17.22 -3.32
C ARG A 61 20.65 15.80 -2.78
N ILE A 62 19.71 14.91 -3.07
CA ILE A 62 19.56 13.62 -2.36
C ILE A 62 19.77 12.44 -3.29
N ILE A 63 19.37 12.60 -4.55
CA ILE A 63 19.58 11.60 -5.59
C ILE A 63 20.79 12.05 -6.41
N PRO A 64 21.99 11.56 -6.08
CA PRO A 64 23.11 11.74 -6.98
C PRO A 64 22.81 11.03 -8.31
N VAL A 65 23.28 11.62 -9.40
CA VAL A 65 23.02 11.12 -10.76
C VAL A 65 23.42 9.64 -10.83
N VAL A 66 22.49 8.78 -11.25
CA VAL A 66 22.72 7.35 -11.49
C VAL A 66 23.84 7.22 -12.52
N HIS A 67 25.06 6.89 -12.08
CA HIS A 67 26.15 6.45 -12.97
C HIS A 67 26.10 4.93 -13.00
N THR A 68 25.17 4.37 -13.76
CA THR A 68 25.22 2.96 -14.14
C THR A 68 26.21 2.80 -15.29
N SER A 69 26.76 1.59 -15.46
CA SER A 69 27.57 1.26 -16.63
C SER A 69 26.80 1.57 -17.92
N TYR A 70 27.51 1.89 -19.02
CA TYR A 70 26.92 2.18 -20.35
C TYR A 70 25.84 1.17 -20.78
N VAL A 71 25.95 -0.07 -20.31
CA VAL A 71 25.03 -1.18 -20.59
C VAL A 71 23.62 -0.94 -20.04
N ALA A 72 23.46 -0.23 -18.91
CA ALA A 72 22.15 0.05 -18.34
C ALA A 72 21.37 1.11 -19.14
N GLU A 73 22.08 1.99 -19.86
CA GLU A 73 21.47 3.03 -20.70
C GLU A 73 20.88 2.47 -22.01
N GLU A 74 21.37 1.31 -22.48
CA GLU A 74 20.91 0.63 -23.70
C GLU A 74 19.71 -0.32 -23.47
N ILE A 75 19.22 -0.41 -22.24
CA ILE A 75 18.09 -1.29 -21.93
C ILE A 75 16.79 -0.55 -22.27
N GLU A 76 16.15 -0.99 -23.36
CA GLU A 76 14.86 -0.45 -23.80
C GLU A 76 13.72 -1.47 -23.63
N ASN A 77 14.03 -2.75 -23.41
CA ASN A 77 13.05 -3.82 -23.32
C ASN A 77 13.50 -4.99 -22.42
N VAL A 78 12.54 -5.86 -22.07
CA VAL A 78 12.73 -7.05 -21.21
C VAL A 78 13.83 -7.98 -21.75
N ALA A 79 13.89 -8.18 -23.06
CA ALA A 79 14.86 -9.08 -23.68
C ALA A 79 16.30 -8.55 -23.57
N SER A 80 16.49 -7.23 -23.72
CA SER A 80 17.76 -6.55 -23.51
C SER A 80 18.18 -6.60 -22.04
N PHE A 81 17.22 -6.44 -21.12
CA PHE A 81 17.47 -6.54 -19.68
C PHE A 81 17.97 -7.94 -19.29
N VAL A 82 17.28 -9.01 -19.71
CA VAL A 82 17.67 -10.39 -19.40
C VAL A 82 19.03 -10.75 -20.02
N LYS A 83 19.29 -10.30 -21.25
CA LYS A 83 20.56 -10.57 -21.94
C LYS A 83 21.77 -9.91 -21.28
N ASN A 84 21.55 -8.76 -20.64
CA ASN A 84 22.62 -7.97 -20.00
C ASN A 84 22.61 -8.07 -18.46
N LEU A 85 21.76 -8.92 -17.88
CA LEU A 85 21.58 -9.04 -16.43
C LEU A 85 22.91 -9.33 -15.72
N ASP A 86 23.76 -10.18 -16.31
CA ASP A 86 25.10 -10.52 -15.80
C ASP A 86 26.12 -9.38 -15.83
N LYS A 87 25.88 -8.35 -16.66
CA LYS A 87 26.79 -7.21 -16.85
C LYS A 87 26.33 -5.94 -16.14
N LEU A 88 25.13 -5.96 -15.57
CA LEU A 88 24.60 -4.84 -14.81
C LEU A 88 25.19 -4.84 -13.41
N GLU A 89 25.89 -3.75 -13.09
CA GLU A 89 26.41 -3.46 -11.76
C GLU A 89 25.52 -2.39 -11.09
N LEU A 90 25.31 -2.54 -9.79
CA LEU A 90 24.56 -1.57 -9.01
C LEU A 90 25.40 -0.32 -8.79
N PRO A 91 24.81 0.89 -8.88
CA PRO A 91 25.49 2.13 -8.53
C PRO A 91 26.04 2.09 -7.10
N ASN A 92 27.17 2.77 -6.90
CA ASN A 92 27.76 2.94 -5.55
C ASN A 92 26.82 3.69 -4.58
N GLN A 93 25.90 4.50 -5.11
CA GLN A 93 24.91 5.25 -4.32
C GLN A 93 23.54 4.57 -4.41
N LEU A 94 23.24 3.73 -3.43
CA LEU A 94 22.04 2.91 -3.41
C LEU A 94 20.72 3.69 -3.24
N VAL A 95 20.78 4.97 -2.87
CA VAL A 95 19.61 5.86 -2.92
C VAL A 95 19.06 5.98 -4.34
N ALA A 96 19.96 5.98 -5.33
CA ALA A 96 19.59 6.06 -6.73
C ALA A 96 18.95 4.75 -7.22
N VAL A 97 19.30 3.61 -6.58
CA VAL A 97 18.63 2.32 -6.80
C VAL A 97 17.19 2.35 -6.28
N LEU A 98 16.95 2.94 -5.11
CA LEU A 98 15.60 3.10 -4.56
C LEU A 98 14.72 4.02 -5.41
N ALA A 99 15.28 4.93 -6.19
CA ALA A 99 14.53 5.83 -7.05
C ALA A 99 14.25 5.26 -8.46
N ASP A 100 14.96 4.20 -8.88
CA ASP A 100 14.89 3.66 -10.24
C ASP A 100 14.18 2.29 -10.30
N PRO A 101 13.00 2.20 -10.95
CA PRO A 101 12.23 0.95 -11.07
C PRO A 101 12.98 -0.23 -11.72
N LEU A 102 13.93 0.01 -12.62
CA LEU A 102 14.73 -1.05 -13.24
C LEU A 102 15.75 -1.60 -12.24
N LEU A 103 16.40 -0.72 -11.47
CA LEU A 103 17.38 -1.14 -10.46
C LEU A 103 16.70 -1.84 -9.28
N GLN A 104 15.49 -1.40 -8.90
CA GLN A 104 14.66 -2.12 -7.92
C GLN A 104 14.35 -3.55 -8.37
N LYS A 105 13.98 -3.74 -9.65
CA LYS A 105 13.75 -5.08 -10.22
C LYS A 105 15.04 -5.89 -10.28
N LEU A 106 16.17 -5.26 -10.58
CA LEU A 106 17.48 -5.93 -10.56
C LEU A 106 17.80 -6.45 -9.15
N MET A 107 17.58 -5.65 -8.11
CA MET A 107 17.74 -6.10 -6.72
C MET A 107 16.81 -7.26 -6.35
N LEU A 108 15.56 -7.23 -6.83
CA LEU A 108 14.61 -8.32 -6.58
C LEU A 108 15.01 -9.63 -7.29
N LEU A 109 15.59 -9.53 -8.49
CA LEU A 109 15.99 -10.69 -9.29
C LEU A 109 17.38 -11.22 -8.93
N ARG A 110 18.26 -10.35 -8.40
CA ARG A 110 19.59 -10.68 -7.90
C ARG A 110 19.74 -10.12 -6.48
N PRO A 111 19.31 -10.86 -5.45
CA PRO A 111 19.63 -10.49 -4.08
C PRO A 111 21.14 -10.64 -3.87
N ASP A 112 21.79 -9.56 -3.46
CA ASP A 112 23.20 -9.52 -3.12
C ASP A 112 23.35 -8.98 -1.70
N GLY A 113 24.01 -9.76 -0.83
CA GLY A 113 24.15 -9.43 0.59
C GLY A 113 24.96 -8.15 0.82
N GLU A 114 25.90 -7.82 -0.06
CA GLU A 114 26.67 -6.58 0.04
C GLU A 114 25.80 -5.36 -0.26
N SER A 115 24.95 -5.44 -1.28
CA SER A 115 24.00 -4.39 -1.66
C SER A 115 22.95 -4.14 -0.56
N GLU A 116 22.43 -5.18 0.07
CA GLU A 116 21.54 -5.05 1.24
C GLU A 116 22.25 -4.42 2.44
N GLN A 117 23.49 -4.84 2.74
CA GLN A 117 24.27 -4.28 3.85
C GLN A 117 24.59 -2.80 3.64
N ARG A 118 24.94 -2.41 2.41
CA ARG A 118 25.20 -1.02 2.05
C ARG A 118 23.92 -0.17 2.19
N LEU A 119 22.75 -0.70 1.81
CA LEU A 119 21.47 -0.02 2.01
C LEU A 119 21.16 0.14 3.50
N ALA A 120 21.45 -0.89 4.31
CA ALA A 120 21.27 -0.86 5.76
C ALA A 120 22.14 0.23 6.40
N ASN A 121 23.42 0.28 6.02
CA ASN A 121 24.38 1.26 6.50
C ASN A 121 23.94 2.69 6.14
N TRP A 122 23.42 2.89 4.92
CA TRP A 122 22.89 4.19 4.51
C TRP A 122 21.66 4.61 5.34
N LEU A 123 20.68 3.72 5.54
CA LEU A 123 19.52 4.01 6.39
C LEU A 123 19.91 4.30 7.84
N ASN A 124 20.88 3.56 8.37
CA ASN A 124 21.42 3.79 9.72
C ASN A 124 22.12 5.16 9.82
N GLY A 125 22.84 5.57 8.77
CA GLY A 125 23.41 6.91 8.68
C GLY A 125 22.33 7.99 8.73
N VAL A 126 21.27 7.85 7.92
CA VAL A 126 20.14 8.80 7.92
C VAL A 126 19.46 8.86 9.30
N LEU A 127 19.25 7.72 9.95
CA LEU A 127 18.68 7.68 11.29
C LEU A 127 19.59 8.36 12.32
N GLN A 128 20.91 8.19 12.18
CA GLN A 128 21.89 8.81 13.05
C GLN A 128 21.89 10.33 12.88
N ASP A 129 21.84 10.84 11.66
CA ASP A 129 21.76 12.27 11.35
C ASP A 129 20.48 12.90 11.95
N VAL A 130 19.35 12.18 11.87
CA VAL A 130 18.09 12.61 12.51
C VAL A 130 18.22 12.65 14.03
N ARG A 131 18.86 11.63 14.63
CA ARG A 131 19.05 11.57 16.08
C ARG A 131 19.97 12.67 16.61
N ASP A 132 21.00 13.00 15.84
CA ASP A 132 21.99 14.00 16.21
C ASP A 132 21.49 15.43 15.94
N GLY A 133 20.35 15.57 15.25
CA GLY A 133 19.73 16.86 14.92
C GLY A 133 20.37 17.56 13.71
N ASP A 134 21.27 16.87 13.01
CA ASP A 134 22.03 17.37 11.87
C ASP A 134 21.30 17.16 10.53
N ALA A 135 20.16 16.45 10.54
CA ALA A 135 19.36 16.20 9.37
C ALA A 135 18.60 17.46 8.89
N ASP A 136 18.79 17.84 7.63
CA ASP A 136 17.90 18.80 6.95
C ASP A 136 16.52 18.16 6.77
N GLU A 137 15.50 18.69 7.45
CA GLU A 137 14.13 18.16 7.44
C GLU A 137 13.58 17.94 6.02
N ASN A 138 13.80 18.90 5.12
CA ASN A 138 13.33 18.80 3.74
C ASN A 138 13.98 17.61 3.01
N THR A 139 15.28 17.42 3.23
CA THR A 139 16.04 16.30 2.69
C THR A 139 15.56 14.97 3.25
N PHE A 140 15.29 14.90 4.55
CA PHE A 140 14.74 13.71 5.18
C PHE A 140 13.36 13.34 4.61
N PHE A 141 12.47 14.32 4.46
CA PHE A 141 11.14 14.07 3.93
C PHE A 141 11.15 13.67 2.44
N ASP A 142 12.04 14.26 1.63
CA ASP A 142 12.25 13.83 0.25
C ASP A 142 12.78 12.39 0.17
N MET A 143 13.60 11.97 1.12
CA MET A 143 14.04 10.58 1.26
C MET A 143 12.89 9.66 1.63
N LEU A 144 12.00 10.06 2.54
CA LEU A 144 10.77 9.30 2.85
C LEU A 144 9.87 9.12 1.64
N ASP A 145 9.78 10.11 0.74
CA ASP A 145 9.02 9.96 -0.50
C ASP A 145 9.66 8.96 -1.47
N ILE A 146 10.99 8.91 -1.54
CA ILE A 146 11.71 7.89 -2.32
C ILE A 146 11.42 6.49 -1.73
N LEU A 147 11.46 6.35 -0.40
CA LEU A 147 11.11 5.10 0.27
C LEU A 147 9.66 4.72 0.02
N ARG A 148 8.72 5.68 0.05
CA ARG A 148 7.33 5.45 -0.31
C ARG A 148 7.20 4.92 -1.73
N GLU A 149 7.86 5.56 -2.69
CA GLU A 149 7.83 5.12 -4.08
C GLU A 149 8.42 3.72 -4.28
N TYR A 150 9.46 3.38 -3.52
CA TYR A 150 10.05 2.04 -3.49
C TYR A 150 9.10 1.00 -2.90
N VAL A 151 8.50 1.27 -1.74
CA VAL A 151 7.54 0.34 -1.10
C VAL A 151 6.31 0.13 -1.99
N VAL A 152 5.82 1.20 -2.62
CA VAL A 152 4.73 1.16 -3.58
C VAL A 152 5.13 0.52 -4.91
N SER A 153 6.42 0.41 -5.26
CA SER A 153 6.82 -0.26 -6.51
C SER A 153 6.97 -1.77 -6.34
N ILE A 154 7.33 -2.26 -5.15
CA ILE A 154 7.41 -3.69 -4.79
C ILE A 154 5.99 -4.25 -4.51
N LYS A 155 4.96 -3.72 -5.17
CA LYS A 155 3.53 -3.99 -4.88
C LYS A 155 3.27 -5.45 -4.56
N GLY A 156 2.86 -5.71 -3.32
CA GLY A 156 2.35 -7.00 -2.87
C GLY A 156 3.27 -7.81 -1.96
N GLN A 157 4.52 -7.38 -1.73
CA GLN A 157 5.37 -7.98 -0.70
C GLN A 157 5.31 -7.17 0.60
N ASN A 158 5.41 -7.87 1.73
CA ASN A 158 5.56 -7.25 3.04
C ASN A 158 6.77 -6.31 3.06
N LEU A 159 6.69 -5.26 3.87
CA LEU A 159 7.79 -4.32 4.05
C LEU A 159 9.11 -5.07 4.37
N PRO A 160 10.21 -4.81 3.63
CA PRO A 160 11.49 -5.46 3.86
C PRO A 160 11.96 -5.33 5.32
N PRO A 161 12.59 -6.37 5.91
CA PRO A 161 13.04 -6.35 7.31
C PRO A 161 13.91 -5.15 7.67
N LEU A 162 14.73 -4.70 6.73
CA LEU A 162 15.61 -3.55 6.84
C LEU A 162 14.84 -2.23 7.00
N LEU A 163 13.71 -2.07 6.32
CA LEU A 163 12.82 -0.92 6.53
C LEU A 163 12.04 -1.04 7.84
N LEU A 164 11.65 -2.26 8.24
CA LEU A 164 11.02 -2.48 9.55
C LEU A 164 11.93 -2.08 10.70
N ASP A 165 13.21 -2.46 10.66
CA ASP A 165 14.21 -2.09 11.67
C ASP A 165 14.47 -0.57 11.70
N PHE A 166 14.48 0.06 10.52
CA PHE A 166 14.52 1.52 10.41
C PHE A 166 13.31 2.19 11.10
N PHE A 167 12.08 1.81 10.73
CA PHE A 167 10.88 2.40 11.32
C PHE A 167 10.71 2.09 12.80
N ALA A 168 11.14 0.92 13.27
CA ALA A 168 11.12 0.58 14.70
C ALA A 168 11.97 1.54 15.54
N ARG A 169 13.10 2.02 15.00
CA ARG A 169 13.97 3.00 15.67
C ARG A 169 13.57 4.45 15.39
N PHE A 170 12.98 4.73 14.24
CA PHE A 170 12.56 6.07 13.84
C PHE A 170 11.24 6.51 14.49
N LEU A 171 10.24 5.64 14.59
CA LEU A 171 8.91 5.98 15.13
C LEU A 171 8.93 6.61 16.52
N PRO A 172 9.79 6.19 17.48
CA PRO A 172 9.92 6.87 18.78
C PRO A 172 10.50 8.28 18.70
N LEU A 173 11.25 8.61 17.65
CA LEU A 173 11.85 9.93 17.42
C LEU A 173 10.90 10.86 16.66
N TRP A 174 9.91 10.29 15.96
CA TRP A 174 8.97 11.06 15.16
C TRP A 174 7.92 11.71 16.05
N ASP A 175 7.80 13.03 15.97
CA ASP A 175 6.83 13.84 16.70
C ASP A 175 5.41 13.82 16.09
N GLY A 176 5.19 13.06 15.01
CA GLY A 176 3.91 13.02 14.29
C GLY A 176 3.70 14.18 13.31
N SER A 177 4.73 15.03 13.10
CA SER A 177 4.71 16.15 12.16
C SER A 177 5.45 15.83 10.85
N GLY A 178 5.02 16.45 9.75
CA GLY A 178 5.64 16.30 8.42
C GLY A 178 5.34 14.99 7.65
N ARG A 179 5.03 15.13 6.35
CA ARG A 179 4.64 14.08 5.37
C ARG A 179 3.93 12.85 5.96
N ARG A 180 2.92 13.10 6.80
CA ARG A 180 2.15 12.08 7.52
C ARG A 180 1.51 11.06 6.59
N ASP A 181 1.03 11.51 5.44
CA ASP A 181 0.44 10.65 4.40
C ASP A 181 1.46 9.65 3.83
N ALA A 182 2.70 10.10 3.58
CA ALA A 182 3.75 9.23 3.06
C ALA A 182 4.17 8.18 4.09
N MET A 183 4.27 8.58 5.36
CA MET A 183 4.56 7.69 6.48
C MET A 183 3.49 6.60 6.62
N PHE A 184 2.21 6.99 6.64
CA PHE A 184 1.11 6.03 6.76
C PHE A 184 0.95 5.15 5.53
N GLU A 185 1.27 5.64 4.34
CA GLU A 185 1.26 4.78 3.16
C GLU A 185 2.36 3.72 3.23
N ILE A 186 3.58 4.06 3.65
CA ILE A 186 4.65 3.06 3.85
C ILE A 186 4.26 2.05 4.92
N LEU A 187 3.79 2.52 6.08
CA LEU A 187 3.39 1.67 7.19
C LEU A 187 2.19 0.77 6.85
N SER A 188 1.37 1.12 5.86
CA SER A 188 0.27 0.24 5.43
C SER A 188 0.74 -1.10 4.83
N TYR A 189 2.02 -1.20 4.43
CA TYR A 189 2.65 -2.42 3.94
C TYR A 189 3.42 -3.20 5.02
N SER A 190 3.41 -2.72 6.26
CA SER A 190 4.06 -3.42 7.37
C SER A 190 3.30 -4.71 7.72
N PRO A 191 3.95 -5.69 8.37
CA PRO A 191 3.21 -6.71 9.08
C PRO A 191 2.31 -6.04 10.14
N LEU A 192 1.21 -6.72 10.51
CA LEU A 192 0.35 -6.33 11.62
C LEU A 192 1.15 -6.39 12.93
N LEU A 193 1.92 -5.35 13.21
CA LEU A 193 2.64 -5.15 14.45
C LEU A 193 1.73 -4.41 15.43
N ASP A 194 1.96 -4.61 16.72
CA ASP A 194 1.44 -3.75 17.78
C ASP A 194 2.11 -2.37 17.65
N PHE A 195 1.66 -1.57 16.69
CA PHE A 195 1.92 -0.15 16.66
C PHE A 195 1.15 0.46 17.82
N LYS A 196 1.72 0.36 19.03
CA LYS A 196 1.45 1.36 20.06
C LYS A 196 1.95 2.66 19.47
N ALA A 197 1.05 3.37 18.80
CA ALA A 197 1.26 4.70 18.23
C ALA A 197 1.74 5.62 19.36
N ALA A 198 3.05 5.63 19.59
CA ALA A 198 3.66 6.31 20.71
C ALA A 198 3.66 7.83 20.52
N THR A 199 3.21 8.34 19.37
CA THR A 199 3.53 9.69 18.93
C THR A 199 2.45 10.27 18.01
N LEU A 200 1.19 10.25 18.44
CA LEU A 200 0.16 11.10 17.83
C LEU A 200 -0.50 11.91 18.94
N ASP A 201 -0.63 13.22 18.73
CA ASP A 201 -1.07 14.26 19.68
C ASP A 201 -2.51 14.11 20.22
N ASN A 202 -3.11 12.91 20.10
CA ASN A 202 -4.51 12.60 20.43
C ASN A 202 -5.53 13.54 19.80
N THR A 203 -5.15 14.30 18.77
CA THR A 203 -6.05 15.17 18.02
C THR A 203 -7.00 14.34 17.17
N PRO A 204 -8.24 14.81 16.93
CA PRO A 204 -9.21 14.07 16.13
C PRO A 204 -8.72 13.81 14.70
N GLU A 205 -7.94 14.72 14.12
CA GLU A 205 -7.32 14.55 12.79
C GLU A 205 -6.30 13.41 12.78
N SER A 206 -5.47 13.33 13.82
CA SER A 206 -4.48 12.26 13.98
C SER A 206 -5.14 10.90 14.21
N LEU A 207 -6.22 10.86 15.01
CA LEU A 207 -7.00 9.63 15.23
C LEU A 207 -7.70 9.17 13.94
N LEU A 208 -8.23 10.09 13.13
CA LEU A 208 -8.81 9.76 11.82
C LEU A 208 -7.77 9.24 10.84
N ALA A 209 -6.59 9.84 10.81
CA ALA A 209 -5.50 9.39 9.95
C ALA A 209 -4.97 8.01 10.38
N LEU A 210 -4.89 7.75 11.69
CA LEU A 210 -4.55 6.44 12.24
C LEU A 210 -5.60 5.37 11.89
N LEU A 211 -6.89 5.71 11.95
CA LEU A 211 -7.96 4.83 11.49
C LEU A 211 -7.81 4.50 9.99
N ALA A 212 -7.45 5.50 9.17
CA ALA A 212 -7.20 5.30 7.74
C ALA A 212 -5.99 4.38 7.50
N LEU A 213 -4.92 4.52 8.28
CA LEU A 213 -3.78 3.60 8.28
C LEU A 213 -4.23 2.17 8.57
N TYR A 214 -4.97 1.93 9.66
CA TYR A 214 -5.42 0.58 10.02
C TYR A 214 -6.36 -0.03 8.98
N LYS A 215 -7.21 0.78 8.33
CA LYS A 215 -8.03 0.35 7.19
C LYS A 215 -7.15 -0.10 6.02
N ASN A 216 -6.14 0.69 5.65
CA ASN A 216 -5.25 0.37 4.54
C ASN A 216 -4.38 -0.87 4.84
N LEU A 217 -3.93 -1.00 6.08
CA LEU A 217 -3.20 -2.16 6.57
C LEU A 217 -4.05 -3.44 6.48
N LEU A 218 -5.31 -3.38 6.94
CA LEU A 218 -6.25 -4.49 6.80
C LEU A 218 -6.54 -4.83 5.34
N HIS A 219 -6.68 -3.82 4.48
CA HIS A 219 -6.88 -4.01 3.05
C HIS A 219 -5.69 -4.70 2.39
N HIS A 220 -4.46 -4.25 2.67
CA HIS A 220 -3.25 -4.87 2.16
C HIS A 220 -3.12 -6.32 2.61
N TRP A 221 -3.34 -6.59 3.91
CA TRP A 221 -3.34 -7.95 4.45
C TRP A 221 -4.42 -8.83 3.82
N THR A 222 -5.59 -8.27 3.49
CA THR A 222 -6.63 -9.01 2.76
C THR A 222 -6.08 -9.50 1.42
N ILE A 223 -5.42 -8.63 0.65
CA ILE A 223 -4.83 -8.97 -0.64
C ILE A 223 -3.73 -10.02 -0.49
N VAL A 224 -2.84 -9.86 0.51
CA VAL A 224 -1.74 -10.82 0.77
C VAL A 224 -2.31 -12.21 1.10
N LEU A 225 -3.32 -12.28 1.96
CA LEU A 225 -3.98 -13.53 2.33
C LEU A 225 -4.75 -14.16 1.17
N GLU A 226 -5.35 -13.35 0.29
CA GLU A 226 -6.00 -13.83 -0.93
C GLU A 226 -5.00 -14.37 -1.95
N SER A 227 -3.81 -13.79 -2.02
CA SER A 227 -2.75 -14.22 -2.93
C SER A 227 -1.93 -15.43 -2.43
N SER A 228 -2.06 -15.77 -1.14
CA SER A 228 -1.33 -16.87 -0.52
C SER A 228 -2.01 -18.21 -0.80
N ASP A 229 -1.22 -19.23 -1.16
CA ASP A 229 -1.72 -20.60 -1.37
C ASP A 229 -2.30 -21.21 -0.09
N THR A 230 -1.79 -20.80 1.07
CA THR A 230 -2.28 -21.25 2.39
C THR A 230 -2.46 -20.08 3.34
N VAL A 231 -3.56 -20.10 4.10
CA VAL A 231 -3.83 -19.08 5.12
C VAL A 231 -3.04 -19.42 6.39
N PRO A 232 -2.16 -18.53 6.88
CA PRO A 232 -1.39 -18.80 8.09
C PRO A 232 -2.27 -18.92 9.34
N ASP A 233 -1.91 -19.83 10.24
CA ASP A 233 -2.66 -20.14 11.47
C ASP A 233 -2.85 -18.92 12.39
N HIS A 234 -1.85 -18.04 12.42
CA HIS A 234 -1.86 -16.83 13.24
C HIS A 234 -2.68 -15.68 12.60
N ALA A 235 -3.09 -15.79 11.33
CA ALA A 235 -3.76 -14.70 10.61
C ALA A 235 -5.06 -14.29 11.32
N SER A 236 -5.88 -15.27 11.72
CA SER A 236 -7.14 -15.03 12.43
C SER A 236 -6.94 -14.29 13.75
N GLY A 237 -5.98 -14.74 14.57
CA GLY A 237 -5.66 -14.10 15.85
C GLY A 237 -5.13 -12.68 15.69
N THR A 238 -4.31 -12.45 14.66
CA THR A 238 -3.69 -11.15 14.38
C THR A 238 -4.72 -10.12 13.89
N ILE A 239 -5.60 -10.50 12.96
CA ILE A 239 -6.71 -9.66 12.50
C ILE A 239 -7.66 -9.35 13.65
N THR A 240 -7.96 -10.36 14.48
CA THR A 240 -8.80 -10.19 15.66
C THR A 240 -8.18 -9.19 16.64
N ALA A 241 -6.87 -9.26 16.87
CA ALA A 241 -6.14 -8.30 17.72
C ALA A 241 -6.19 -6.87 17.15
N LEU A 242 -6.04 -6.70 15.83
CA LEU A 242 -6.19 -5.41 15.16
C LEU A 242 -7.59 -4.83 15.38
N VAL A 243 -8.65 -5.60 15.13
CA VAL A 243 -10.03 -5.13 15.31
C VAL A 243 -10.27 -4.72 16.78
N ARG A 244 -9.77 -5.50 17.75
CA ARG A 244 -9.82 -5.15 19.17
C ARG A 244 -9.08 -3.86 19.50
N HIS A 245 -7.98 -3.58 18.82
CA HIS A 245 -7.23 -2.33 18.97
C HIS A 245 -7.97 -1.13 18.38
N VAL A 246 -8.64 -1.30 17.22
CA VAL A 246 -9.41 -0.23 16.56
C VAL A 246 -10.71 0.08 17.30
N ASN A 247 -11.33 -0.89 17.97
CA ASN A 247 -12.56 -0.73 18.73
C ASN A 247 -12.58 0.47 19.72
N PRO A 248 -11.62 0.62 20.66
CA PRO A 248 -11.57 1.79 21.54
C PRO A 248 -11.24 3.09 20.80
N LEU A 249 -10.44 3.04 19.72
CA LEU A 249 -10.16 4.21 18.89
C LEU A 249 -11.42 4.72 18.19
N ALA A 250 -12.23 3.82 17.62
CA ALA A 250 -13.49 4.15 16.98
C ALA A 250 -14.51 4.74 17.97
N LEU A 251 -14.57 4.21 19.20
CA LEU A 251 -15.38 4.80 20.28
C LEU A 251 -14.92 6.21 20.63
N THR A 252 -13.61 6.40 20.80
CA THR A 252 -13.02 7.70 21.14
C THR A 252 -13.32 8.72 20.04
N LEU A 253 -13.19 8.35 18.77
CA LEU A 253 -13.53 9.19 17.62
C LEU A 253 -15.01 9.56 17.59
N CYS A 254 -15.91 8.61 17.84
CA CYS A 254 -17.35 8.87 17.91
C CYS A 254 -17.72 9.88 19.02
N GLN A 255 -16.97 9.90 20.12
CA GLN A 255 -17.22 10.78 21.26
C GLN A 255 -16.56 12.15 21.10
N THR A 256 -15.32 12.19 20.61
CA THR A 256 -14.52 13.43 20.47
C THR A 256 -14.83 14.20 19.20
N CYS A 257 -15.24 13.52 18.12
CA CYS A 257 -15.58 14.12 16.84
C CYS A 257 -16.85 13.50 16.25
N PRO A 258 -18.05 13.87 16.79
CA PRO A 258 -19.33 13.28 16.40
C PRO A 258 -19.86 13.81 15.05
N SER A 259 -18.99 13.93 14.04
CA SER A 259 -19.36 14.31 12.67
C SER A 259 -19.88 13.12 11.87
N VAL A 260 -20.62 13.37 10.80
CA VAL A 260 -21.03 12.32 9.86
C VAL A 260 -19.81 11.73 9.15
N SER A 261 -18.82 12.56 8.81
CA SER A 261 -17.58 12.13 8.16
C SER A 261 -16.76 11.17 9.02
N SER A 262 -16.63 11.45 10.33
CA SER A 262 -15.90 10.58 11.27
C SER A 262 -16.60 9.22 11.42
N ARG A 263 -17.93 9.22 11.57
CA ARG A 263 -18.72 7.98 11.61
C ARG A 263 -18.62 7.20 10.30
N SER A 264 -18.57 7.89 9.16
CA SER A 264 -18.37 7.28 7.84
C SER A 264 -17.01 6.60 7.75
N ALA A 265 -15.94 7.25 8.22
CA ALA A 265 -14.58 6.68 8.23
C ALA A 265 -14.48 5.44 9.14
N ILE A 266 -15.17 5.45 10.29
CA ILE A 266 -15.28 4.27 11.17
C ILE A 266 -15.97 3.12 10.44
N LEU A 267 -17.07 3.39 9.74
CA LEU A 267 -17.75 2.37 8.94
C LEU A 267 -16.90 1.86 7.79
N ASP A 268 -16.08 2.70 7.13
CA ASP A 268 -15.16 2.25 6.07
C ASP A 268 -14.20 1.15 6.56
N PHE A 269 -13.72 1.26 7.80
CA PHE A 269 -12.88 0.23 8.43
C PHE A 269 -13.66 -1.07 8.65
N TYR A 270 -14.85 -1.01 9.28
CA TYR A 270 -15.64 -2.21 9.55
C TYR A 270 -16.20 -2.85 8.29
N GLU A 271 -16.45 -2.09 7.23
CA GLU A 271 -16.80 -2.63 5.91
C GLU A 271 -15.64 -3.39 5.27
N GLN A 272 -14.41 -2.87 5.38
CA GLN A 272 -13.23 -3.62 4.93
C GLN A 272 -13.07 -4.93 5.73
N ASN A 273 -13.29 -4.90 7.04
CA ASN A 273 -13.30 -6.10 7.87
C ASN A 273 -14.43 -7.06 7.48
N ALA A 274 -15.64 -6.54 7.20
CA ALA A 274 -16.79 -7.33 6.77
C ALA A 274 -16.53 -8.04 5.43
N ARG A 275 -15.84 -7.37 4.49
CA ARG A 275 -15.41 -7.98 3.21
C ARG A 275 -14.44 -9.13 3.43
N LEU A 276 -13.46 -8.94 4.30
CA LEU A 276 -12.47 -9.97 4.66
C LEU A 276 -13.14 -11.24 5.20
N VAL A 277 -14.01 -11.10 6.21
CA VAL A 277 -14.70 -12.25 6.83
C VAL A 277 -15.78 -12.88 5.95
N SER A 278 -16.24 -12.16 4.91
CA SER A 278 -17.23 -12.66 3.94
C SER A 278 -16.60 -13.22 2.67
N HIS A 279 -15.28 -13.13 2.51
CA HIS A 279 -14.57 -13.57 1.31
C HIS A 279 -14.69 -15.09 1.10
N GLN A 280 -14.72 -15.55 -0.15
CA GLN A 280 -15.07 -16.94 -0.49
C GLN A 280 -14.15 -17.98 0.16
N VAL A 281 -12.87 -17.66 0.27
CA VAL A 281 -11.85 -18.54 0.86
C VAL A 281 -11.64 -18.19 2.33
N LEU A 282 -11.46 -16.91 2.64
CA LEU A 282 -11.00 -16.45 3.96
C LEU A 282 -12.07 -16.55 5.05
N LYS A 283 -13.36 -16.56 4.69
CA LYS A 283 -14.49 -16.79 5.63
C LYS A 283 -14.37 -18.07 6.44
N HIS A 284 -13.60 -19.04 5.93
CA HIS A 284 -13.38 -20.32 6.61
C HIS A 284 -12.23 -20.27 7.61
N TYR A 285 -11.42 -19.21 7.65
CA TYR A 285 -10.19 -19.17 8.45
C TYR A 285 -10.13 -17.97 9.40
N ILE A 286 -10.83 -16.87 9.10
CA ILE A 286 -10.76 -15.61 9.86
C ILE A 286 -11.98 -15.41 10.75
N CYS A 287 -11.75 -15.27 12.06
CA CYS A 287 -12.82 -15.12 13.05
C CYS A 287 -13.43 -13.72 12.99
N ILE A 288 -14.75 -13.66 13.22
CA ILE A 288 -15.50 -12.41 13.32
C ILE A 288 -15.30 -11.84 14.72
N GLU A 289 -14.66 -10.67 14.79
CA GLU A 289 -14.64 -9.84 16.00
C GLU A 289 -15.68 -8.73 15.86
N LEU A 290 -16.53 -8.56 16.88
CA LEU A 290 -17.63 -7.59 16.84
C LEU A 290 -17.16 -6.19 17.28
N PRO A 291 -17.75 -5.12 16.72
CA PRO A 291 -17.63 -3.78 17.28
C PRO A 291 -18.21 -3.74 18.71
N PRO A 292 -17.77 -2.80 19.57
CA PRO A 292 -18.34 -2.61 20.90
C PRO A 292 -19.84 -2.30 20.83
N SER A 293 -20.63 -2.81 21.76
CA SER A 293 -22.09 -2.60 21.78
C SER A 293 -22.44 -1.11 21.73
N SER A 294 -21.75 -0.31 22.53
CA SER A 294 -21.91 1.15 22.55
C SER A 294 -21.69 1.77 21.17
N LEU A 295 -20.69 1.31 20.42
CA LEU A 295 -20.43 1.80 19.07
C LEU A 295 -21.56 1.44 18.10
N ILE A 296 -22.04 0.19 18.17
CA ILE A 296 -23.18 -0.29 17.36
C ILE A 296 -24.39 0.62 17.58
N TYR A 297 -24.78 0.85 18.84
CA TYR A 297 -25.94 1.70 19.14
C TYR A 297 -25.72 3.17 18.79
N ILE A 298 -24.52 3.74 19.04
CA ILE A 298 -24.21 5.14 18.65
C ILE A 298 -24.35 5.33 17.14
N LEU A 299 -23.86 4.39 16.33
CA LEU A 299 -23.96 4.44 14.87
C LEU A 299 -25.39 4.21 14.39
N PHE A 300 -26.12 3.30 15.04
CA PHE A 300 -27.50 2.99 14.71
C PHE A 300 -28.47 4.15 15.04
N PHE A 301 -28.25 4.87 16.15
CA PHE A 301 -29.03 6.06 16.51
C PHE A 301 -28.53 7.35 15.83
N SER A 302 -27.65 7.23 14.83
CA SER A 302 -27.24 8.37 14.02
C SER A 302 -28.43 8.95 13.24
N SER A 303 -28.49 10.27 13.14
CA SER A 303 -29.50 10.97 12.32
C SER A 303 -29.31 10.76 10.82
N SER A 304 -28.17 10.19 10.39
CA SER A 304 -27.87 9.91 9.00
C SER A 304 -28.30 8.49 8.61
N VAL A 305 -29.30 8.40 7.72
CA VAL A 305 -29.79 7.13 7.16
C VAL A 305 -28.67 6.34 6.47
N ALA A 306 -27.70 7.01 5.86
CA ALA A 306 -26.56 6.35 5.23
C ALA A 306 -25.70 5.58 6.25
N ILE A 307 -25.48 6.16 7.43
CA ILE A 307 -24.71 5.51 8.51
C ILE A 307 -25.47 4.28 9.03
N VAL A 308 -26.78 4.42 9.26
CA VAL A 308 -27.64 3.32 9.73
C VAL A 308 -27.68 2.18 8.71
N SER A 309 -27.90 2.50 7.44
CA SER A 309 -27.97 1.51 6.35
C SER A 309 -26.67 0.71 6.22
N ARG A 310 -25.51 1.39 6.24
CA ARG A 310 -24.19 0.77 6.20
C ARG A 310 -23.94 -0.12 7.42
N MET A 311 -24.32 0.35 8.61
CA MET A 311 -24.23 -0.45 9.83
C MET A 311 -25.07 -1.74 9.75
N CYS A 312 -26.31 -1.65 9.27
CA CYS A 312 -27.15 -2.83 9.05
C CYS A 312 -26.54 -3.80 8.02
N ALA A 313 -25.90 -3.29 6.96
CA ALA A 313 -25.21 -4.13 5.98
C ALA A 313 -24.05 -4.91 6.60
N ILE A 314 -23.22 -4.26 7.44
CA ILE A 314 -22.13 -4.91 8.19
C ILE A 314 -22.69 -6.02 9.09
N LEU A 315 -23.75 -5.74 9.87
CA LEU A 315 -24.37 -6.73 10.73
C LEU A 315 -24.94 -7.91 9.91
N ALA A 316 -25.50 -7.66 8.74
CA ALA A 316 -25.99 -8.72 7.85
C ALA A 316 -24.85 -9.63 7.35
N PHE A 317 -23.67 -9.06 7.03
CA PHE A 317 -22.48 -9.85 6.68
C PHE A 317 -22.02 -10.72 7.85
N TYR A 318 -21.95 -10.17 9.06
CA TYR A 318 -21.58 -10.95 10.25
C TYR A 318 -22.59 -12.05 10.55
N LYS A 319 -23.89 -11.80 10.41
CA LYS A 319 -24.93 -12.82 10.57
C LYS A 319 -24.69 -14.01 9.63
N LYS A 320 -24.47 -13.74 8.34
CA LYS A 320 -24.18 -14.79 7.35
C LYS A 320 -22.91 -15.56 7.71
N GLY A 321 -21.88 -14.87 8.19
CA GLY A 321 -20.64 -15.52 8.65
C GLY A 321 -20.85 -16.44 9.86
N PHE A 322 -21.64 -16.02 10.84
CA PHE A 322 -22.01 -16.87 11.97
C PHE A 322 -22.84 -18.07 11.55
N GLU A 323 -23.84 -17.89 10.69
CA GLU A 323 -24.65 -18.99 10.14
C GLU A 323 -23.76 -20.04 9.45
N MET A 324 -22.80 -19.59 8.64
CA MET A 324 -21.83 -20.48 7.98
C MET A 324 -20.93 -21.23 8.96
N ALA A 325 -20.43 -20.56 10.01
CA ALA A 325 -19.62 -21.21 11.03
C ALA A 325 -20.41 -22.26 11.81
N MET A 326 -21.68 -21.98 12.13
CA MET A 326 -22.56 -22.91 12.85
C MET A 326 -22.95 -24.13 12.02
N LEU A 327 -23.05 -23.99 10.69
CA LEU A 327 -23.30 -25.10 9.76
C LEU A 327 -22.07 -25.99 9.55
N THR A 328 -20.86 -25.46 9.80
CA THR A 328 -19.61 -26.18 9.62
C THR A 328 -19.38 -27.10 10.81
N ARG A 329 -19.42 -28.41 10.58
CA ARG A 329 -19.21 -29.43 11.62
C ARG A 329 -17.77 -29.39 12.14
N PRO A 330 -17.55 -29.59 13.45
CA PRO A 330 -16.20 -29.71 13.99
C PRO A 330 -15.50 -30.91 13.37
N GLY A 331 -14.35 -30.66 12.73
CA GLY A 331 -13.52 -31.70 12.15
C GLY A 331 -12.92 -32.60 13.24
N ARG A 332 -12.71 -33.89 12.94
CA ARG A 332 -11.99 -34.82 13.83
C ARG A 332 -10.47 -34.57 13.87
N GLU A 333 -9.95 -33.87 12.87
CA GLU A 333 -8.57 -33.39 12.80
C GLU A 333 -8.54 -31.88 13.06
N LYS A 334 -7.43 -31.36 13.60
CA LYS A 334 -7.16 -29.93 13.80
C LYS A 334 -7.08 -29.20 12.45
N SER A 335 -8.21 -29.05 11.79
CA SER A 335 -8.35 -28.17 10.65
C SER A 335 -8.36 -26.74 11.20
N ASN A 336 -7.53 -25.84 10.67
CA ASN A 336 -7.55 -24.42 11.02
C ASN A 336 -8.80 -23.68 10.49
N ARG A 337 -9.86 -24.43 10.17
CA ARG A 337 -11.11 -23.90 9.67
C ARG A 337 -12.04 -23.59 10.84
N ILE A 338 -12.75 -22.48 10.70
CA ILE A 338 -13.76 -22.01 11.63
C ILE A 338 -14.95 -22.95 11.57
N ASP A 339 -15.38 -23.36 12.76
CA ASP A 339 -16.47 -24.27 13.00
C ASP A 339 -17.40 -23.75 14.10
N SER A 340 -18.38 -24.55 14.48
CA SER A 340 -19.32 -24.23 15.55
C SER A 340 -18.66 -24.01 16.92
N THR A 341 -17.43 -24.52 17.14
CA THR A 341 -16.70 -24.38 18.42
C THR A 341 -15.84 -23.13 18.48
N SER A 342 -15.58 -22.51 17.34
CA SER A 342 -14.76 -21.31 17.19
C SER A 342 -15.40 -20.07 17.83
N TYR A 343 -16.72 -20.09 18.06
CA TYR A 343 -17.46 -19.01 18.71
C TYR A 343 -18.12 -19.49 20.00
N ASN A 344 -17.95 -18.72 21.08
CA ASN A 344 -18.66 -18.97 22.33
C ASN A 344 -20.17 -18.68 22.14
N ARG A 345 -21.04 -19.54 22.68
CA ARG A 345 -22.50 -19.35 22.66
C ARG A 345 -22.93 -17.99 23.23
N THR A 346 -22.22 -17.48 24.23
CA THR A 346 -22.46 -16.16 24.83
C THR A 346 -22.21 -15.04 23.81
N PHE A 347 -21.17 -15.17 23.00
CA PHE A 347 -20.81 -14.20 21.96
C PHE A 347 -21.86 -14.14 20.83
N VAL A 348 -22.34 -15.30 20.39
CA VAL A 348 -23.41 -15.40 19.38
C VAL A 348 -24.75 -14.90 19.94
N SER A 349 -25.05 -15.21 21.21
CA SER A 349 -26.24 -14.70 21.89
C SER A 349 -26.24 -13.18 22.02
N LEU A 350 -25.08 -12.60 22.31
CA LEU A 350 -24.89 -11.15 22.38
C LEU A 350 -25.19 -10.48 21.03
N PHE A 351 -24.65 -11.04 19.94
CA PHE A 351 -24.92 -10.55 18.58
C PHE A 351 -26.42 -10.66 18.22
N ASN A 352 -27.05 -11.80 18.54
CA ASN A 352 -28.48 -11.98 18.30
C ASN A 352 -29.33 -10.98 19.11
N GLY A 353 -28.91 -10.64 20.32
CA GLY A 353 -29.53 -9.57 21.12
C GLY A 353 -29.54 -8.24 20.38
N TYR A 354 -28.40 -7.82 19.82
CA TYR A 354 -28.31 -6.58 19.04
C TYR A 354 -29.25 -6.57 17.84
N LEU A 355 -29.33 -7.69 17.11
CA LEU A 355 -30.23 -7.80 15.96
C LEU A 355 -31.70 -7.67 16.39
N MET A 356 -32.09 -8.33 17.49
CA MET A 356 -33.45 -8.25 18.02
C MET A 356 -33.80 -6.83 18.45
N ASP A 357 -32.90 -6.12 19.12
CA ASP A 357 -33.11 -4.73 19.53
C ASP A 357 -33.28 -3.82 18.32
N ILE A 358 -32.37 -3.92 17.35
CA ILE A 358 -32.39 -3.11 16.12
C ILE A 358 -33.67 -3.35 15.32
N ILE A 359 -34.05 -4.62 15.12
CA ILE A 359 -35.26 -4.97 14.38
C ILE A 359 -36.50 -4.46 15.12
N SER A 360 -36.56 -4.64 16.45
CA SER A 360 -37.68 -4.15 17.26
C SER A 360 -37.81 -2.64 17.17
N LEU A 361 -36.70 -1.91 17.25
CA LEU A 361 -36.67 -0.45 17.10
C LEU A 361 -37.16 -0.02 15.72
N LEU A 362 -36.71 -0.66 14.64
CA LEU A 362 -37.16 -0.35 13.28
C LEU A 362 -38.66 -0.62 13.11
N ILE A 363 -39.15 -1.78 13.57
CA ILE A 363 -40.57 -2.14 13.46
C ILE A 363 -41.43 -1.16 14.25
N VAL A 364 -41.06 -0.83 15.50
CA VAL A 364 -41.82 0.13 16.33
C VAL A 364 -41.81 1.52 15.69
N THR A 365 -40.68 1.97 15.16
CA THR A 365 -40.56 3.28 14.49
C THR A 365 -41.37 3.33 13.20
N LEU A 366 -41.50 2.21 12.48
CA LEU A 366 -42.33 2.12 11.26
C LEU A 366 -43.83 1.94 11.57
N ALA A 367 -44.19 1.31 12.68
CA ALA A 367 -45.58 1.08 13.09
C ALA A 367 -46.21 2.30 13.78
N THR A 368 -45.42 3.14 14.45
CA THR A 368 -45.90 4.34 15.17
C THR A 368 -46.56 5.41 14.27
N PRO A 369 -46.11 5.72 13.04
CA PRO A 369 -46.84 6.66 12.17
C PRO A 369 -48.18 6.11 11.65
N GLU A 370 -48.40 4.80 11.57
CA GLU A 370 -49.71 4.23 11.22
C GLU A 370 -50.70 4.28 12.40
N LEU A 371 -50.23 4.05 13.62
CA LEU A 371 -51.04 4.18 14.85
C LEU A 371 -51.40 5.64 15.16
N ALA A 372 -50.51 6.59 14.85
CA ALA A 372 -50.80 8.03 14.97
C ALA A 372 -51.85 8.51 13.94
N LYS A 373 -51.89 7.88 12.75
CA LYS A 373 -52.96 8.15 11.75
C LYS A 373 -54.30 7.52 12.14
N GLN A 374 -54.29 6.38 12.84
CA GLN A 374 -55.52 5.73 13.34
C GLN A 374 -56.12 6.39 14.58
N THR A 375 -55.38 7.25 15.28
CA THR A 375 -55.89 8.03 16.43
C THR A 375 -56.32 9.45 16.06
N MET A 376 -56.23 9.83 14.78
CA MET A 376 -56.60 11.15 14.26
C MET A 376 -57.79 11.13 13.29
N TYR A 377 -58.60 10.06 13.30
CA TYR A 377 -59.89 9.97 12.61
C TYR A 377 -61.01 9.59 13.58
#